data_AF-A0A6C0IIE6-F1
#
_entry.id   AF-A0A6C0IIE6-F1
#
_cell.length_a   1.000
_cell.length_b   1.000
_cell.length_c   1.000
_cell.angle_alpha   90.00
_cell.angle_beta   90.00
_cell.angle_gamma   90.00
#
_symmetry.space_group_name_H-M   'P 1'
#
loop_
_entity.id
_entity.type
_entity.pdbx_description
1 polymer ?
#
loop_
_entity_poly.entity_id
_entity_poly.type
_entity_poly.pdbx_seq_one_letter_code
_entity_poly.pdbx_strand_id
1 'polypeptide(L)'
;MPFVGSYSKAMSILSEIGKGKCVDRCKSVWLRNFKYALKTKTNPLKLTPYTRRKLGKKIMLVSGKNSINNYSKTIKKYADRKSPPYPANKNCGKQMKGNDGNMYESKPNKNNVCSWKKI
;
A
#
# COMPACT_ATOMS: atom_id res chain seq x y z
N MET A 1 9.70 -0.71 -25.19
CA MET A 1 9.52 -0.91 -23.73
C MET A 1 10.85 -0.64 -23.05
N PRO A 2 10.93 0.18 -21.98
CA PRO A 2 12.20 0.40 -21.31
C PRO A 2 12.66 -0.91 -20.66
N PHE A 3 13.77 -1.43 -21.17
CA PHE A 3 14.31 -2.74 -20.81
C PHE A 3 15.53 -2.53 -19.93
N VAL A 4 15.55 -3.23 -18.80
CA VAL A 4 16.71 -3.22 -17.90
C VAL A 4 17.30 -4.61 -17.95
N GLY A 5 18.55 -4.72 -18.40
CA GLY A 5 19.27 -5.99 -18.53
C GLY A 5 20.09 -6.37 -17.29
N SER A 6 20.02 -5.60 -16.20
CA SER A 6 20.82 -5.87 -15.00
C SER A 6 20.08 -5.63 -13.68
N TYR A 7 20.37 -6.49 -12.71
CA TYR A 7 19.85 -6.39 -11.34
C TYR A 7 20.17 -5.05 -10.67
N SER A 8 21.39 -4.53 -10.83
CA SER A 8 21.84 -3.27 -10.22
C SER A 8 20.99 -2.08 -10.68
N LYS A 9 20.78 -1.96 -11.99
CA LYS A 9 19.93 -0.92 -12.58
C LYS A 9 18.48 -1.07 -12.12
N ALA A 10 17.96 -2.30 -12.05
CA ALA A 10 16.60 -2.55 -11.56
C ALA A 10 16.44 -2.08 -10.10
N MET A 11 17.43 -2.36 -9.25
CA MET A 11 17.44 -1.91 -7.85
C MET A 11 17.56 -0.38 -7.71
N SER A 12 18.34 0.28 -8.58
CA SER A 12 18.42 1.74 -8.63
C SER A 12 17.06 2.37 -8.88
N ILE A 13 16.37 1.91 -9.93
CA ILE A 13 15.04 2.41 -10.32
C ILE A 13 14.03 2.17 -9.19
N LEU A 14 14.04 0.99 -8.56
CA LEU A 14 13.15 0.74 -7.40
C LEU A 14 13.47 1.66 -6.21
N SER A 15 14.74 2.03 -6.01
CA SER A 15 15.13 3.02 -5.00
C SER A 15 14.59 4.41 -5.33
N GLU A 16 14.67 4.83 -6.58
CA GLU A 16 14.11 6.11 -7.06
C GLU A 16 12.59 6.18 -6.91
N ILE A 17 11.89 5.07 -7.20
CA ILE A 17 10.45 4.94 -6.95
C ILE A 17 10.16 5.08 -5.45
N GLY A 18 10.95 4.43 -4.58
CA GLY A 18 10.79 4.52 -3.13
C GLY A 18 11.06 5.92 -2.57
N LYS A 19 11.97 6.68 -3.18
CA LYS A 19 12.29 8.07 -2.84
C LYS A 19 11.32 9.11 -3.43
N GLY A 20 10.34 8.68 -4.22
CA GLY A 20 9.38 9.59 -4.87
C GLY A 20 9.91 10.35 -6.09
N LYS A 21 11.08 9.98 -6.64
CA LYS A 21 11.61 10.59 -7.88
C LYS A 21 10.92 10.07 -9.14
N CYS A 22 10.36 8.86 -9.09
CA CYS A 22 9.62 8.23 -10.17
C CYS A 22 8.20 7.89 -9.67
N VAL A 23 7.23 8.74 -9.99
CA VAL A 23 5.84 8.67 -9.52
C VAL A 23 4.85 8.31 -10.65
N ASP A 24 3.59 8.04 -10.29
CA ASP A 24 2.46 7.79 -11.20
C ASP A 24 2.75 6.83 -12.37
N ARG A 25 2.79 7.36 -13.60
CA ARG A 25 3.02 6.59 -14.82
C ARG A 25 4.42 5.97 -14.84
N CYS A 26 5.44 6.70 -14.38
CA CYS A 26 6.82 6.19 -14.28
C CYS A 26 6.86 4.95 -13.37
N LYS A 27 6.30 5.08 -12.16
CA LYS A 27 6.18 3.97 -11.19
C LYS A 27 5.44 2.78 -11.79
N SER A 28 4.26 3.03 -12.37
CA SER A 28 3.39 1.97 -12.88
C SER A 28 4.02 1.19 -14.04
N VAL A 29 4.68 1.89 -14.97
CA VAL A 29 5.39 1.27 -16.10
C VAL A 29 6.54 0.39 -15.60
N TRP A 30 7.39 0.91 -14.71
CA TRP A 30 8.53 0.16 -14.21
C TRP A 30 8.14 -1.05 -13.37
N LEU A 31 7.17 -0.92 -12.46
CA LEU A 31 6.69 -2.04 -11.65
C LEU A 31 6.08 -3.14 -12.52
N ARG A 32 5.33 -2.77 -13.56
CA ARG A 32 4.81 -3.73 -14.54
C ARG A 32 5.96 -4.48 -15.21
N ASN A 33 6.95 -3.76 -15.73
CA ASN A 33 8.09 -4.36 -16.42
C ASN A 33 8.90 -5.30 -15.53
N PHE A 34 9.17 -4.92 -14.27
CA PHE A 34 9.88 -5.79 -13.34
C PHE A 34 9.08 -7.05 -12.98
N LYS A 35 7.75 -6.94 -12.83
CA LYS A 35 6.88 -8.11 -12.63
C LYS A 35 6.91 -9.06 -13.83
N TYR A 36 6.94 -8.53 -15.06
CA TYR A 36 7.12 -9.36 -16.25
C TYR A 36 8.49 -10.04 -16.27
N ALA A 37 9.58 -9.29 -16.05
CA ALA A 37 10.94 -9.82 -16.04
C ALA A 37 11.14 -10.96 -15.01
N LEU A 38 10.42 -10.93 -13.89
CA LEU A 38 10.43 -11.99 -12.88
C LEU A 38 9.68 -13.26 -13.31
N LYS A 39 8.68 -13.14 -14.18
CA LYS A 39 7.84 -14.26 -14.65
C LYS A 39 8.40 -14.94 -15.91
N THR A 40 9.17 -14.21 -16.72
CA THR A 40 9.70 -14.73 -17.98
C THR A 40 10.79 -15.78 -17.77
N LYS A 41 10.71 -16.89 -18.52
CA LYS A 41 11.70 -17.98 -18.49
C LYS A 41 13.11 -17.54 -18.93
N THR A 42 13.20 -16.52 -19.78
CA THR A 42 14.45 -16.00 -20.37
C THR A 42 15.36 -15.25 -19.38
N ASN A 43 14.92 -15.03 -18.13
CA ASN A 43 15.69 -14.37 -17.07
C ASN A 43 16.47 -13.13 -17.53
N PRO A 44 15.79 -12.09 -18.07
CA PRO A 44 16.43 -10.96 -18.75
C PRO A 44 17.35 -10.13 -17.85
N LEU A 45 17.17 -10.23 -16.53
CA LEU A 45 17.96 -9.54 -15.51
C LEU A 45 19.15 -10.37 -15.00
N LYS A 46 19.37 -11.57 -15.57
CA LYS A 46 20.41 -12.53 -15.17
C LYS A 46 20.41 -12.78 -13.65
N LEU A 47 19.21 -13.00 -13.08
CA LEU A 47 19.02 -13.14 -11.64
C LEU A 47 19.36 -14.54 -11.16
N THR A 48 20.08 -14.61 -10.05
CA THR A 48 20.18 -15.78 -9.18
C THR A 48 18.92 -15.93 -8.31
N PRO A 49 18.65 -17.11 -7.71
CA PRO A 49 17.51 -17.27 -6.81
C PRO A 49 17.47 -16.26 -5.66
N TYR A 50 18.64 -15.94 -5.08
CA TYR A 50 18.77 -14.95 -4.01
C TYR A 50 18.42 -13.54 -4.48
N THR A 51 19.02 -13.08 -5.58
CA THR A 51 18.79 -11.73 -6.12
C THR A 51 17.35 -11.58 -6.62
N ARG A 52 16.76 -12.65 -7.18
CA ARG A 52 15.34 -12.72 -7.54
C ARG A 52 14.43 -12.51 -6.34
N ARG A 53 14.69 -13.20 -5.22
CA ARG A 53 13.93 -13.02 -3.97
C ARG A 53 14.07 -11.60 -3.43
N LYS A 54 15.28 -11.05 -3.43
CA LYS A 54 15.58 -9.69 -2.95
C LYS A 54 14.87 -8.62 -3.80
N LEU A 55 14.89 -8.78 -5.12
CA LEU A 55 14.18 -7.91 -6.06
C LEU A 55 12.66 -7.97 -5.84
N GLY A 56 12.10 -9.18 -5.71
CA GLY A 56 10.67 -9.38 -5.44
C GLY A 56 10.20 -8.69 -4.15
N LYS A 57 10.97 -8.84 -3.06
CA LYS A 57 10.69 -8.13 -1.79
C LYS A 57 10.71 -6.61 -1.99
N LYS A 58 11.71 -6.08 -2.69
CA LYS A 58 11.82 -4.63 -2.94
C LYS A 58 10.64 -4.12 -3.77
N ILE A 59 10.26 -4.84 -4.83
CA ILE A 59 9.07 -4.55 -5.64
C ILE A 59 7.82 -4.52 -4.77
N MET A 60 7.61 -5.51 -3.89
CA MET A 60 6.46 -5.50 -2.98
C MET A 60 6.42 -4.24 -2.12
N LEU A 61 7.55 -3.89 -1.49
CA LEU A 61 7.67 -2.69 -0.65
C LEU A 61 7.33 -1.40 -1.42
N VAL A 62 7.83 -1.23 -2.65
CA VAL A 62 7.60 0.00 -3.41
C VAL A 62 6.29 -0.01 -4.20
N SER A 63 5.75 -1.20 -4.49
CA SER A 63 4.47 -1.37 -5.20
C SER A 63 3.27 -1.16 -4.31
N GLY A 64 3.47 -1.17 -2.99
CA GLY A 64 2.44 -0.77 -2.04
C GLY A 64 1.88 0.60 -2.42
N LYS A 65 0.57 0.64 -2.72
CA LYS A 65 -0.27 1.60 -2.00
C LYS A 65 -0.06 1.26 -0.53
N ASN A 66 0.36 2.20 0.31
CA ASN A 66 0.35 2.02 1.77
C ASN A 66 -0.99 1.38 2.18
N SER A 67 -1.06 0.06 2.40
CA SER A 67 -2.29 -0.63 2.86
C SER A 67 -2.20 -1.00 4.33
N ILE A 68 -1.15 -0.56 5.00
CA ILE A 68 -1.10 -0.46 6.45
C ILE A 68 -1.37 1.03 6.71
N ASN A 69 -2.62 1.37 7.05
CA ASN A 69 -3.08 2.71 7.47
C ASN A 69 -3.59 3.68 6.38
N ASN A 70 -4.23 3.19 5.31
CA ASN A 70 -4.96 4.07 4.39
C ASN A 70 -6.47 3.76 4.34
N TYR A 71 -7.05 3.48 5.51
CA TYR A 71 -8.50 3.67 5.67
C TYR A 71 -8.74 5.16 5.86
N SER A 72 -8.56 5.86 4.74
CA SER A 72 -8.72 7.30 4.60
C SER A 72 -10.13 7.58 4.10
N LYS A 73 -10.57 8.84 4.23
CA LYS A 73 -11.74 9.43 3.57
C LYS A 73 -11.86 9.07 2.07
N THR A 74 -10.79 8.62 1.43
CA THR A 74 -10.75 8.23 0.02
C THR A 74 -11.43 6.90 -0.31
N ILE A 75 -11.65 6.00 0.65
CA ILE A 75 -12.38 4.75 0.38
C ILE A 75 -13.88 5.05 0.42
N LYS A 76 -14.61 4.80 -0.68
CA LYS A 76 -16.07 5.03 -0.80
C LYS A 76 -16.86 4.54 0.41
N LYS A 77 -16.54 3.34 0.93
CA LYS A 77 -17.13 2.76 2.15
C LYS A 77 -17.10 3.67 3.39
N TYR A 78 -16.06 4.49 3.55
CA TYR A 78 -15.84 5.35 4.72
C TYR A 78 -16.06 6.85 4.45
N ALA A 79 -16.17 7.23 3.18
CA ALA A 79 -16.46 8.60 2.75
C ALA A 79 -17.91 8.99 3.10
N ASP A 80 -18.88 8.13 2.77
CA ASP A 80 -20.31 8.49 2.78
C ASP A 80 -21.00 8.31 4.14
N ARG A 81 -20.31 7.75 5.13
CA ARG A 81 -20.89 7.49 6.46
C ARG A 81 -20.75 8.70 7.39
N LYS A 82 -21.67 8.83 8.34
CA LYS A 82 -21.63 9.86 9.40
C LYS A 82 -20.43 9.69 10.36
N SER A 83 -20.16 8.46 10.76
CA SER A 83 -19.06 8.12 11.68
C SER A 83 -17.67 8.43 11.12
N PRO A 84 -16.62 8.51 11.97
CA PRO A 84 -15.26 8.85 11.55
C PRO A 84 -14.79 7.98 10.39
N PRO A 85 -14.04 8.49 9.40
CA PRO A 85 -13.66 7.77 8.17
C PRO A 85 -12.56 6.72 8.38
N TYR A 86 -12.48 6.13 9.58
CA TYR A 86 -11.49 5.14 10.00
C TYR A 86 -12.16 3.89 10.60
N PRO A 87 -11.64 2.67 10.43
CA PRO A 87 -12.24 1.48 11.02
C PRO A 87 -12.13 1.52 12.54
N ALA A 88 -13.27 1.25 13.21
CA ALA A 88 -13.38 1.24 14.65
C ALA A 88 -12.48 0.16 15.30
N ASN A 89 -12.41 -1.05 14.74
CA ASN A 89 -11.54 -2.13 15.24
C ASN A 89 -10.05 -1.73 15.38
N LYS A 90 -9.53 -0.87 14.49
CA LYS A 90 -8.13 -0.39 14.58
C LYS A 90 -7.95 0.81 15.51
N ASN A 91 -9.04 1.44 15.93
CA ASN A 91 -9.07 2.63 16.77
C ASN A 91 -9.91 2.38 18.03
N CYS A 92 -9.93 1.16 18.54
CA CYS A 92 -10.72 0.81 19.71
C CYS A 92 -10.31 1.63 20.93
N GLY A 93 -11.29 2.12 21.69
CA GLY A 93 -11.09 3.03 22.83
C GLY A 93 -10.80 4.48 22.47
N LYS A 94 -10.66 4.84 21.18
CA LYS A 94 -10.41 6.23 20.76
C LYS A 94 -11.70 6.99 20.55
N GLN A 95 -11.63 8.30 20.75
CA GLN A 95 -12.66 9.26 20.36
C GLN A 95 -12.22 10.03 19.12
N MET A 96 -13.11 10.15 18.13
CA MET A 96 -12.83 10.82 16.86
C MET A 96 -14.06 11.56 16.36
N LYS A 97 -13.83 12.67 15.66
CA LYS A 97 -14.89 13.43 14.98
C LYS A 97 -15.36 12.70 13.72
N GLY A 98 -16.67 12.57 13.58
CA GLY A 98 -17.34 12.01 12.41
C GLY A 98 -17.26 12.94 11.20
N ASN A 99 -17.61 12.40 10.03
CA ASN A 99 -17.79 13.21 8.82
C ASN A 99 -19.01 14.16 8.95
N ASP A 100 -19.95 13.84 9.84
CA ASP A 100 -21.10 14.68 10.19
C ASP A 100 -20.77 15.75 11.24
N GLY A 101 -19.52 15.80 11.71
CA GLY A 101 -19.07 16.75 12.73
C GLY A 101 -19.36 16.35 14.18
N ASN A 102 -20.06 15.24 14.43
CA ASN A 102 -20.32 14.75 15.79
C ASN A 102 -19.12 13.99 16.36
N MET A 103 -19.03 13.89 17.69
CA MET A 103 -18.01 13.05 18.35
C MET A 103 -18.47 11.61 18.46
N TYR A 104 -17.55 10.68 18.19
CA TYR A 104 -17.78 9.25 18.28
C TYR A 104 -16.70 8.58 19.12
N GLU A 105 -17.07 7.61 19.93
CA GLU A 105 -16.17 6.72 20.67
C GLU A 105 -16.21 5.32 20.07
N SER A 106 -15.05 4.68 19.90
CA SER A 106 -14.99 3.30 19.43
C SER A 106 -15.07 2.31 20.60
N LYS A 107 -16.25 1.73 20.84
CA LYS A 107 -16.45 0.77 21.94
C LYS A 107 -16.47 -0.68 21.46
N PRO A 108 -15.77 -1.62 22.14
CA PRO A 108 -15.87 -3.05 21.87
C PRO A 108 -17.23 -3.60 22.30
N ASN A 109 -17.72 -4.60 21.58
CA ASN A 109 -18.85 -5.43 22.02
C ASN A 109 -18.35 -6.69 22.75
N LYS A 110 -19.28 -7.57 23.17
CA LYS A 110 -18.97 -8.85 23.85
C LYS A 110 -18.02 -9.77 23.07
N ASN A 111 -17.91 -9.59 21.75
CA ASN A 111 -17.04 -10.36 20.86
C ASN A 111 -15.73 -9.62 20.51
N ASN A 112 -15.35 -8.58 21.27
CA ASN A 112 -14.18 -7.72 21.01
C ASN A 112 -14.18 -7.02 19.64
N VAL A 113 -15.34 -6.88 19.00
CA VAL A 113 -15.50 -6.09 17.77
C VAL A 113 -15.89 -4.67 18.15
N CYS A 114 -15.07 -3.70 17.74
CA CYS A 114 -15.28 -2.31 18.07
C CYS A 114 -16.14 -1.59 17.03
N SER A 115 -17.04 -0.73 17.51
CA SER A 115 -17.95 0.05 16.68
C SER A 115 -17.98 1.51 17.15
N TRP A 116 -18.14 2.44 16.20
CA TRP A 116 -18.30 3.85 16.52
C TRP A 116 -19.68 4.11 17.12
N LYS A 117 -19.70 4.65 18.33
CA LYS A 117 -20.90 5.07 19.05
C LYS A 117 -20.85 6.58 19.24
N LYS A 118 -21.93 7.27 18.88
CA LYS A 118 -22.03 8.72 19.05
C LYS A 118 -22.02 9.05 20.54
N ILE A 119 -21.28 10.09 20.91
CA ILE A 119 -21.26 10.69 22.25
C ILE A 119 -22.31 11.80 22.28
#